data_AF-A0ABC8KWL0-F1
#
_entry.id   AF-A0ABC8KWL0-F1
#
_cell.length_a   1.000
_cell.length_b   1.000
_cell.length_c   1.000
_cell.angle_alpha   90.00
_cell.angle_beta   90.00
_cell.angle_gamma   90.00
#
_symmetry.space_group_name_H-M   'P 1'
#
loop_
_entity.id
_entity.type
_entity.pdbx_description
1 polymer ?
#
loop_
_entity_poly.entity_id
_entity_poly.type
_entity_poly.pdbx_seq_one_letter_code
_entity_poly.pdbx_strand_id
1 'polypeptide(L)'
;MMLLMIVVILVCLVSYVYRSLKPPPPRKCGVPHGPPVTSPRIKLSDGRYLAYRESGVDRASANYKIIVVHGFNSSTDMEFPISKVLLH
;
A
#
# COMPACT_ATOMS: atom_id res chain seq x y z
N MET A 1 44.22 -8.18 -17.72
CA MET A 1 44.21 -7.03 -16.79
C MET A 1 43.18 -5.96 -17.20
N MET A 2 43.21 -5.44 -18.44
CA MET A 2 42.26 -4.43 -18.93
C MET A 2 40.78 -4.87 -18.93
N LEU A 3 40.47 -6.10 -19.37
CA LEU A 3 39.09 -6.62 -19.39
C LEU A 3 38.47 -6.70 -17.98
N LEU A 4 39.24 -7.15 -16.99
CA LEU A 4 38.78 -7.23 -15.59
C LEU A 4 38.44 -5.85 -15.03
N MET A 5 39.24 -4.84 -15.36
CA MET A 5 39.01 -3.46 -14.94
C MET A 5 37.71 -2.89 -15.52
N ILE A 6 37.46 -3.15 -16.81
CA ILE A 6 36.21 -2.73 -17.47
C ILE A 6 34.99 -3.39 -16.80
N VAL A 7 35.06 -4.70 -16.49
CA VAL A 7 33.98 -5.42 -15.80
C VAL A 7 33.71 -4.83 -14.42
N VAL A 8 34.75 -4.53 -13.64
CA VAL A 8 34.60 -3.92 -12.31
C VAL A 8 33.95 -2.53 -12.41
N ILE A 9 34.40 -1.69 -13.34
CA ILE A 9 33.82 -0.36 -13.56
C ILE A 9 32.34 -0.48 -13.95
N LEU A 10 32.00 -1.42 -14.84
CA LEU A 10 30.62 -1.66 -15.26
C LEU A 10 29.73 -2.07 -14.08
N VAL A 11 30.18 -3.01 -13.25
CA VAL A 11 29.42 -3.48 -12.07
C VAL A 11 29.21 -2.35 -11.06
N CYS A 12 30.24 -1.55 -10.79
CA CYS A 12 30.13 -0.38 -9.92
C CYS A 12 29.13 0.64 -10.47
N LEU A 13 29.19 0.93 -11.77
CA LEU A 13 28.28 1.86 -12.43
C LEU A 13 26.84 1.36 -12.38
N VAL A 14 26.59 0.10 -12.73
CA VAL A 14 25.26 -0.52 -12.66
C VAL A 14 24.71 -0.49 -11.23
N SER A 15 25.55 -0.81 -10.24
CA SER A 15 25.17 -0.80 -8.82
C SER A 15 24.80 0.61 -8.35
N TYR A 16 25.58 1.61 -8.76
CA TYR A 16 25.32 3.02 -8.44
C TYR A 16 23.99 3.51 -9.06
N VAL A 17 23.76 3.21 -10.34
CA VAL A 17 22.50 3.55 -11.02
C VAL A 17 21.33 2.86 -10.33
N TYR A 18 21.43 1.56 -10.07
CA TYR A 18 20.38 0.79 -9.39
C TYR A 18 20.03 1.36 -8.00
N ARG A 19 21.04 1.69 -7.19
CA ARG A 19 20.83 2.29 -5.88
C ARG A 19 20.22 3.69 -5.97
N SER A 20 20.56 4.47 -6.99
CA SER A 20 20.03 5.83 -7.20
C SER A 20 18.57 5.82 -7.67
N LEU A 21 18.17 4.79 -8.42
CA LEU A 21 16.78 4.62 -8.88
C LEU A 21 15.86 3.99 -7.84
N LYS A 22 16.42 3.31 -6.83
CA LYS A 22 15.63 2.76 -5.73
C LYS A 22 15.10 3.88 -4.84
N PRO A 23 13.77 4.05 -4.71
CA PRO A 23 13.24 5.04 -3.78
C PRO A 23 13.63 4.67 -2.34
N PRO A 24 13.77 5.66 -1.44
CA PRO A 24 13.94 5.37 -0.03
C PRO A 24 12.72 4.55 0.47
N PRO A 25 12.91 3.68 1.48
CA PRO A 25 11.80 2.95 2.07
C PRO A 25 10.66 3.90 2.47
N PRO A 26 9.40 3.57 2.16
CA PRO A 26 8.28 4.43 2.52
C PRO A 26 8.22 4.62 4.04
N ARG A 27 7.94 5.85 4.46
CA ARG A 27 7.76 6.17 5.88
C ARG A 27 6.44 5.57 6.37
N LYS A 28 6.44 5.09 7.62
CA LYS A 28 5.22 4.59 8.27
C LYS A 28 4.24 5.76 8.45
N CYS A 29 2.96 5.55 8.14
CA CYS A 29 1.95 6.57 8.41
C CYS A 29 1.72 6.71 9.92
N GLY A 30 1.57 7.94 10.42
CA GLY A 30 1.25 8.23 11.82
C GLY A 30 2.45 8.35 12.76
N VAL A 31 3.69 8.32 12.26
CA VAL A 31 4.90 8.64 13.06
C VAL A 31 5.31 10.11 12.84
N PRO A 32 6.10 10.73 13.75
CA PRO A 32 6.63 12.08 13.53
C PRO A 32 7.34 12.19 12.17
N HIS A 33 7.02 13.24 11.41
CA HIS A 33 7.49 13.46 10.03
C HIS A 33 7.10 12.37 9.00
N GLY A 34 6.20 11.45 9.35
CA GLY A 34 5.59 10.50 8.43
C GLY A 34 4.29 11.04 7.82
N PRO A 35 3.74 10.37 6.78
CA PRO A 35 2.42 10.70 6.25
C PRO A 35 1.34 10.57 7.33
N PRO A 36 0.25 11.35 7.25
CA PRO A 36 -0.86 11.22 8.18
C PRO A 36 -1.59 9.88 8.00
N VAL A 37 -2.33 9.50 9.04
CA VAL A 37 -3.31 8.42 8.98
C VAL A 37 -4.59 8.96 8.34
N THR A 38 -4.93 8.51 7.13
CA THR A 38 -6.11 9.01 6.40
C THR A 38 -7.32 8.07 6.47
N SER A 39 -7.10 6.76 6.43
CA SER A 39 -8.19 5.77 6.47
C SER A 39 -8.53 5.32 7.90
N PRO A 40 -9.82 5.00 8.18
CA PRO A 40 -10.22 4.30 9.39
C PRO A 40 -9.45 3.00 9.61
N ARG A 41 -9.31 2.59 10.87
CA ARG A 41 -8.56 1.38 11.24
C ARG A 41 -9.20 0.64 12.40
N ILE A 42 -9.10 -0.69 12.34
CA ILE A 42 -9.44 -1.58 13.44
C ILE A 42 -8.13 -2.03 14.11
N LYS A 43 -8.06 -1.95 15.43
CA LYS A 43 -6.95 -2.51 16.21
C LYS A 43 -7.23 -4.00 16.45
N LEU A 44 -6.33 -4.86 15.99
CA LEU A 44 -6.39 -6.30 16.18
C LEU A 44 -5.95 -6.66 17.61
N SER A 45 -6.27 -7.89 18.04
CA SER A 45 -5.92 -8.39 19.38
C SER A 45 -4.41 -8.40 19.65
N ASP A 46 -3.60 -8.58 18.61
CA ASP A 46 -2.13 -8.52 18.67
C ASP A 46 -1.56 -7.09 18.64
N GLY A 47 -2.42 -6.07 18.62
CA GLY A 47 -2.05 -4.66 18.63
C GLY A 47 -1.76 -4.06 17.24
N ARG A 48 -1.76 -4.83 16.16
CA ARG A 48 -1.63 -4.30 14.80
C ARG A 48 -2.89 -3.55 14.38
N TYR A 49 -2.76 -2.62 13.44
CA TYR A 49 -3.89 -1.89 12.85
C TYR A 49 -4.19 -2.39 11.44
N LEU A 50 -5.44 -2.74 11.18
CA LEU A 50 -5.97 -3.06 9.85
C LEU A 50 -6.73 -1.85 9.31
N ALA A 51 -6.28 -1.28 8.20
CA ALA A 51 -7.01 -0.23 7.50
C ALA A 51 -8.24 -0.80 6.80
N TYR A 52 -9.33 -0.05 6.82
CA TYR A 52 -10.54 -0.41 6.08
C TYR A 52 -11.22 0.83 5.49
N ARG A 53 -12.08 0.58 4.51
CA ARG A 53 -12.99 1.55 3.94
C ARG A 53 -14.37 0.90 3.86
N GLU A 54 -15.40 1.66 4.16
CA GLU A 54 -16.80 1.23 4.11
C GLU A 54 -17.60 2.20 3.25
N SER A 55 -18.55 1.68 2.49
CA SER A 55 -19.44 2.45 1.63
C SER A 55 -20.79 1.75 1.55
N GLY A 56 -21.87 2.52 1.52
CA GLY A 56 -23.25 2.02 1.50
C GLY A 56 -24.07 2.57 2.66
N VAL A 57 -25.10 1.84 3.06
CA VAL A 57 -25.90 2.12 4.27
C VAL A 57 -25.18 1.65 5.54
N ASP A 58 -25.67 2.09 6.70
CA ASP A 58 -25.14 1.65 8.00
C ASP A 58 -25.16 0.12 8.14
N ARG A 59 -24.11 -0.42 8.76
CA ARG A 59 -23.95 -1.87 8.93
C ARG A 59 -25.12 -2.53 9.68
N ALA A 60 -25.83 -1.81 10.54
CA ALA A 60 -27.00 -2.33 11.25
C ALA A 60 -28.24 -2.43 10.36
N SER A 61 -28.36 -1.59 9.33
CA SER A 61 -29.48 -1.59 8.38
C SER A 61 -29.19 -2.31 7.06
N ALA A 62 -27.93 -2.67 6.80
CA ALA A 62 -27.54 -3.36 5.58
C ALA A 62 -28.12 -4.77 5.45
N ASN A 63 -28.87 -5.03 4.36
CA ASN A 63 -29.37 -6.36 4.00
C ASN A 63 -28.24 -7.34 3.64
N TYR A 64 -27.16 -6.84 3.04
CA TYR A 64 -26.01 -7.63 2.61
C TYR A 64 -24.71 -6.97 3.06
N LYS A 65 -23.74 -7.80 3.48
CA LYS A 65 -22.42 -7.35 3.94
C LYS A 65 -21.35 -8.03 3.09
N ILE A 66 -20.73 -7.27 2.20
CA ILE A 66 -19.71 -7.77 1.27
C ILE A 66 -18.35 -7.28 1.75
N ILE A 67 -17.41 -8.21 1.93
CA ILE A 67 -16.02 -7.89 2.27
C ILE A 67 -15.18 -8.09 1.01
N VAL A 68 -14.48 -7.05 0.60
CA VAL A 68 -13.57 -7.08 -0.56
C VAL A 68 -12.13 -6.98 -0.04
N VAL A 69 -11.30 -7.94 -0.46
CA VAL A 69 -9.87 -7.93 -0.19
C VAL A 69 -9.15 -7.53 -1.47
N HIS A 70 -8.36 -6.47 -1.41
CA HIS A 70 -7.66 -5.97 -2.59
C HIS A 70 -6.47 -6.87 -2.97
N GLY A 71 -6.10 -6.84 -4.24
CA GLY A 71 -4.93 -7.56 -4.75
C GLY A 71 -3.60 -6.92 -4.33
N PHE A 72 -2.50 -7.58 -4.69
CA PHE A 72 -1.16 -7.02 -4.56
C PHE A 72 -1.03 -5.72 -5.35
N ASN A 73 -0.28 -4.75 -4.82
CA ASN A 73 -0.11 -3.41 -5.41
C ASN A 73 -1.41 -2.58 -5.53
N SER A 74 -2.36 -2.80 -4.61
CA SER A 74 -3.61 -2.02 -4.49
C SER A 74 -3.81 -1.53 -3.03
N SER A 75 -4.93 -0.90 -2.71
CA SER A 75 -5.26 -0.37 -1.37
C SER A 75 -6.75 -0.47 -1.06
N THR A 76 -7.15 -0.05 0.15
CA THR A 76 -8.56 0.09 0.55
C THR A 76 -9.33 1.12 -0.29
N ASP A 77 -8.62 1.96 -1.05
CA ASP A 77 -9.21 2.99 -1.91
C ASP A 77 -9.51 2.46 -3.31
N MET A 78 -9.35 1.16 -3.57
CA MET A 78 -9.78 0.56 -4.81
C MET A 78 -11.29 0.78 -5.02
N GLU A 79 -11.68 1.20 -6.22
CA GLU A 79 -13.08 1.24 -6.60
C GLU A 79 -13.52 -0.17 -7.00
N PHE A 80 -14.39 -0.76 -6.19
CA PHE A 80 -15.02 -2.02 -6.52
C PHE A 80 -16.28 -1.74 -7.35
N PRO A 81 -16.41 -2.28 -8.58
CA PRO A 81 -17.52 -1.97 -9.48
C PRO A 81 -18.81 -2.65 -9.00
N ILE A 82 -19.49 -2.02 -8.05
CA ILE A 82 -20.83 -2.38 -7.57
C ILE A 82 -21.85 -1.38 -8.14
N SER A 83 -23.02 -1.89 -8.51
CA SER A 83 -24.14 -1.03 -8.90
C SER A 83 -24.48 -0.06 -7.75
N LYS A 84 -24.56 1.23 -8.05
CA LYS A 84 -24.91 2.26 -7.06
C LYS A 84 -26.26 2.01 -6.39
N VAL A 85 -27.18 1.32 -7.08
CA VAL A 85 -28.49 0.91 -6.54
C VAL A 85 -28.33 -0.01 -5.32
N LEU A 86 -27.23 -0.76 -5.23
CA LEU A 86 -26.96 -1.66 -4.10
C LEU A 86 -26.28 -0.95 -2.91
N LEU A 87 -25.89 0.31 -3.07
CA LEU A 87 -25.26 1.12 -2.01
C LEU A 87 -26.29 1.94 -1.21
N HIS A 88 -27.56 1.94 -1.63
CA HIS A 88 -28.65 2.69 -1.01
C HIS A 88 -29.71 1.76 -0.43
#